data_AF-A0A972Y546-F1
#
_entry.id   AF-A0A972Y546-F1
#
_cell.length_a   1.000
_cell.length_b   1.000
_cell.length_c   1.000
_cell.angle_alpha   90.00
_cell.angle_beta   90.00
_cell.angle_gamma   90.00
#
_symmetry.space_group_name_H-M   'P 1'
#
loop_
_entity.id
_entity.type
_entity.pdbx_description
1 polymer ?
#
loop_
_entity_poly.entity_id
_entity_poly.type
_entity_poly.pdbx_seq_one_letter_code
_entity_poly.pdbx_strand_id
1 'polypeptide(L)'
;MSAPQDSQTGLKLGLISIGVVMLAFCGLFLFGPAPTKPVIAQDQSTTSTRLLDVLEDAPTRAAVEALRAAAPATYAQLDNMAVFALNDGATPQDLSYIVLQALFGELQAQALSMRSAQSADYQAIMAGLAEGLRQLKSQQSVWCEGERISTYLAQDDSELVPSLLAEFPYGSAQYDWAMAWMKTILTVAKRAQDRPQRYQRPGFRDETVLQETGLALGSEQWALGLQIFAFANAEGVSYAKMQEAVSNINVCDLGIAIETVSERLPTDVRARIWADLMPEIMVGNTPYVMWRVNDYFFIG
;
A
#
# COMPACT_ATOMS: atom_id res chain seq x y z
N MET A 1 0.00 -44.29 27.56
CA MET A 1 -0.40 -44.08 26.14
C MET A 1 -0.50 -42.58 25.95
N SER A 2 0.52 -42.00 25.33
CA SER A 2 0.66 -40.55 25.14
C SER A 2 0.04 -40.20 23.79
N ALA A 3 -0.83 -39.19 23.76
CA ALA A 3 -1.38 -38.65 22.53
C ALA A 3 -0.27 -37.98 21.68
N PRO A 4 -0.39 -37.95 20.34
CA PRO A 4 0.56 -37.22 19.51
C PRO A 4 0.43 -35.72 19.78
N GLN A 5 1.55 -35.06 20.08
CA GLN A 5 1.67 -33.61 20.01
C GLN A 5 1.77 -33.22 18.53
N ASP A 6 0.69 -32.70 17.97
CA ASP A 6 0.71 -32.10 16.64
C ASP A 6 1.60 -30.85 16.64
N SER A 7 2.70 -30.95 15.91
CA SER A 7 3.66 -29.90 15.59
C SER A 7 3.10 -28.85 14.62
N GLN A 8 1.92 -28.30 14.92
CA GLN A 8 1.24 -27.25 14.15
C GLN A 8 1.53 -25.81 14.66
N THR A 9 2.35 -25.67 15.69
CA THR A 9 2.69 -24.38 16.31
C THR A 9 3.79 -23.63 15.57
N GLY A 10 4.67 -24.34 14.86
CA GLY A 10 5.75 -23.83 14.00
C GLY A 10 5.29 -23.07 12.75
N LEU A 11 4.01 -23.24 12.40
CA LEU A 11 3.50 -23.13 11.04
C LEU A 11 2.48 -22.00 10.90
N LYS A 12 1.88 -21.49 11.98
CA LYS A 12 1.13 -20.22 11.92
C LYS A 12 2.06 -19.00 11.91
N LEU A 13 3.38 -19.25 11.87
CA LEU A 13 4.40 -18.42 12.52
C LEU A 13 4.92 -17.20 11.77
N GLY A 14 4.51 -16.94 10.53
CA GLY A 14 4.90 -15.72 9.82
C GLY A 14 3.84 -15.14 8.90
N LEU A 15 2.61 -15.52 9.20
CA LEU A 15 1.42 -15.26 8.41
C LEU A 15 0.93 -13.84 8.48
N ILE A 16 1.30 -13.18 9.57
CA ILE A 16 0.71 -11.91 9.93
C ILE A 16 1.73 -10.79 9.90
N SER A 17 3.01 -11.11 9.76
CA SER A 17 4.03 -10.10 9.50
C SER A 17 3.77 -9.41 8.15
N ILE A 18 3.58 -10.16 7.07
CA ILE A 18 3.22 -9.60 5.74
C ILE A 18 1.86 -8.90 5.79
N GLY A 19 0.97 -9.43 6.63
CA GLY A 19 -0.32 -8.86 6.98
C GLY A 19 -0.27 -7.50 7.68
N VAL A 20 0.65 -7.29 8.62
CA VAL A 20 0.75 -6.09 9.47
C VAL A 20 1.36 -4.93 8.69
N VAL A 21 2.28 -5.18 7.77
CA VAL A 21 2.77 -4.13 6.86
C VAL A 21 1.73 -3.71 5.85
N MET A 22 0.94 -4.66 5.36
CA MET A 22 -0.16 -4.32 4.48
C MET A 22 -1.40 -3.88 5.24
N LEU A 23 -1.59 -4.19 6.51
CA LEU A 23 -2.61 -3.57 7.37
C LEU A 23 -2.21 -2.14 7.75
N ALA A 24 -0.92 -1.86 7.90
CA ALA A 24 -0.41 -0.50 8.03
C ALA A 24 -0.65 0.34 6.76
N PHE A 25 -0.65 -0.30 5.58
CA PHE A 25 -0.82 0.37 4.29
C PHE A 25 -2.23 0.25 3.67
N CYS A 26 -3.03 -0.76 4.02
CA CYS A 26 -4.42 -1.02 3.59
C CYS A 26 -5.43 -0.58 4.65
N GLY A 27 -5.03 -0.48 5.93
CA GLY A 27 -5.75 0.28 6.94
C GLY A 27 -5.94 1.75 6.54
N LEU A 28 -5.12 2.23 5.59
CA LEU A 28 -5.23 3.54 4.96
C LEU A 28 -6.42 3.67 3.98
N PHE A 29 -7.06 2.57 3.53
CA PHE A 29 -7.98 2.60 2.38
C PHE A 29 -9.21 1.68 2.47
N LEU A 30 -9.47 1.07 3.63
CA LEU A 30 -10.59 0.15 3.79
C LEU A 30 -11.98 0.82 3.75
N PHE A 31 -12.06 2.16 3.84
CA PHE A 31 -13.30 2.92 3.72
C PHE A 31 -13.05 4.28 3.03
N GLY A 32 -13.02 4.28 1.70
CA GLY A 32 -13.00 5.53 0.93
C GLY A 32 -14.29 6.36 1.10
N PRO A 33 -14.24 7.70 0.91
CA PRO A 33 -15.42 8.54 1.06
C PRO A 33 -16.49 8.20 0.02
N ALA A 34 -17.75 8.14 0.46
CA ALA A 34 -18.90 8.07 -0.42
C ALA A 34 -18.96 9.32 -1.33
N PRO A 35 -19.46 9.19 -2.58
CA PRO A 35 -19.55 10.32 -3.49
C PRO A 35 -20.44 11.42 -2.90
N THR A 36 -19.84 12.57 -2.58
CA THR A 36 -20.56 13.79 -2.21
C THR A 36 -21.40 14.26 -3.39
N LYS A 37 -22.68 14.51 -3.13
CA LYS A 37 -23.69 14.95 -4.10
C LYS A 37 -23.26 16.20 -4.87
N PRO A 38 -23.65 16.34 -6.15
CA PRO A 38 -23.29 17.51 -6.96
C PRO A 38 -23.96 18.77 -6.41
N VAL A 39 -23.16 19.78 -6.09
CA VAL A 39 -23.62 21.15 -5.88
C VAL A 39 -23.63 21.85 -7.24
N ILE A 40 -24.76 22.47 -7.57
CA ILE A 40 -25.00 23.15 -8.85
C ILE A 40 -24.12 24.41 -8.93
N ALA A 41 -23.38 24.54 -10.03
CA ALA A 41 -22.44 25.63 -10.30
C ALA A 41 -23.15 26.97 -10.57
N GLN A 42 -22.56 28.06 -10.07
CA GLN A 42 -22.80 29.42 -10.58
C GLN A 42 -21.58 29.87 -11.40
N ASP A 43 -21.85 30.33 -12.62
CA ASP A 43 -20.89 30.87 -13.58
C ASP A 43 -20.25 32.17 -13.07
N GLN A 44 -18.94 32.15 -12.84
CA GLN A 44 -18.10 33.35 -12.93
C GLN A 44 -16.79 33.03 -13.65
N SER A 45 -16.68 33.56 -14.87
CA SER A 45 -15.48 33.54 -15.70
C SER A 45 -14.44 34.54 -15.19
N THR A 46 -13.58 34.09 -14.28
CA THR A 46 -12.28 34.70 -14.03
C THR A 46 -11.19 33.81 -14.62
N THR A 47 -10.07 34.39 -15.04
CA THR A 47 -8.89 33.67 -15.55
C THR A 47 -8.48 32.62 -14.52
N SER A 48 -8.95 31.39 -14.71
CA SER A 48 -8.86 30.34 -13.70
C SER A 48 -7.40 29.94 -13.54
N THR A 49 -6.78 30.38 -12.45
CA THR A 49 -5.54 29.79 -11.95
C THR A 49 -5.74 28.28 -11.89
N ARG A 50 -4.89 27.51 -12.57
CA ARG A 50 -5.01 26.06 -12.59
C ARG A 50 -4.21 25.45 -11.44
N LEU A 51 -4.57 24.23 -11.06
CA LEU A 51 -3.88 23.47 -10.01
C LEU A 51 -2.34 23.51 -10.15
N LEU A 52 -1.84 23.25 -11.36
CA LEU A 52 -0.41 23.15 -11.66
C LEU A 52 0.29 24.50 -11.82
N ASP A 53 -0.46 25.61 -11.78
CA ASP A 53 0.10 26.97 -11.68
C ASP A 53 0.40 27.33 -10.22
N VAL A 54 -0.09 26.54 -9.24
CA VAL A 54 0.14 26.74 -7.80
C VAL A 54 1.03 25.64 -7.22
N LEU A 55 0.81 24.39 -7.61
CA LEU A 55 1.69 23.27 -7.29
C LEU A 55 2.66 23.02 -8.45
N GLU A 56 3.70 23.86 -8.52
CA GLU A 56 4.60 23.90 -9.68
C GLU A 56 5.68 22.80 -9.68
N ASP A 57 5.83 22.06 -8.58
CA ASP A 57 6.89 21.08 -8.42
C ASP A 57 6.78 19.91 -9.42
N ALA A 58 7.94 19.39 -9.81
CA ALA A 58 8.04 18.35 -10.83
C ALA A 58 7.37 17.02 -10.41
N PRO A 59 7.48 16.55 -9.14
CA PRO A 59 6.77 15.36 -8.67
C PRO A 59 5.25 15.46 -8.85
N THR A 60 4.63 16.54 -8.39
CA THR A 60 3.17 16.77 -8.50
C THR A 60 2.73 16.78 -9.94
N ARG A 61 3.42 17.55 -10.79
CA ARG A 61 3.11 17.62 -12.23
C ARG A 61 3.13 16.23 -12.87
N ALA A 62 4.16 15.45 -12.59
CA ALA A 62 4.31 14.12 -13.17
C ALA A 62 3.24 13.13 -12.67
N ALA A 63 2.85 13.21 -11.38
CA ALA A 63 1.79 12.39 -10.82
C ALA A 63 0.40 12.75 -11.39
N VAL A 64 0.09 14.05 -11.50
CA VAL A 64 -1.16 14.56 -12.08
C VAL A 64 -1.26 14.23 -13.57
N GLU A 65 -0.16 14.30 -14.32
CA GLU A 65 -0.11 13.86 -15.71
C GLU A 65 -0.37 12.35 -15.86
N ALA A 66 0.20 11.53 -14.97
CA ALA A 66 -0.08 10.10 -14.94
C ALA A 66 -1.55 9.81 -14.59
N LEU A 67 -2.14 10.57 -13.65
CA LEU A 67 -3.56 10.49 -13.31
C LEU A 67 -4.42 10.83 -14.52
N ARG A 68 -4.11 11.91 -15.24
CA ARG A 68 -4.82 12.29 -16.46
C ARG A 68 -4.81 11.19 -17.52
N ALA A 69 -3.71 10.46 -17.63
CA ALA A 69 -3.56 9.38 -18.61
C ALA A 69 -4.30 8.08 -18.19
N ALA A 70 -4.27 7.74 -16.90
CA ALA A 70 -4.84 6.50 -16.37
C ALA A 70 -6.33 6.62 -16.00
N ALA A 71 -6.75 7.78 -15.46
CA ALA A 71 -8.09 8.05 -14.97
C ALA A 71 -8.55 9.49 -15.33
N PRO A 72 -8.92 9.73 -16.61
CA PRO A 72 -9.31 11.07 -17.08
C PRO A 72 -10.50 11.68 -16.31
N ALA A 73 -11.42 10.83 -15.83
CA ALA A 73 -12.59 11.28 -15.05
C ALA A 73 -12.19 11.81 -13.67
N THR A 74 -11.31 11.10 -12.96
CA THR A 74 -10.77 11.53 -11.66
C THR A 74 -9.92 12.78 -11.80
N TYR A 75 -9.12 12.87 -12.87
CA TYR A 75 -8.40 14.11 -13.19
C TYR A 75 -9.37 15.30 -13.39
N ALA A 76 -10.48 15.11 -14.11
CA ALA A 76 -11.46 16.19 -14.30
C ALA A 76 -12.14 16.60 -12.98
N GLN A 77 -12.40 15.64 -12.07
CA GLN A 77 -12.90 15.95 -10.73
C GLN A 77 -11.89 16.72 -9.90
N LEU A 78 -10.61 16.30 -9.92
CA LEU A 78 -9.51 17.00 -9.27
C LEU A 78 -9.37 18.43 -9.77
N ASP A 79 -9.40 18.64 -11.10
CA ASP A 79 -9.29 19.98 -11.70
C ASP A 79 -10.44 20.88 -11.23
N ASN A 80 -11.68 20.37 -11.24
CA ASN A 80 -12.83 21.13 -10.73
C ASN A 80 -12.69 21.45 -9.24
N MET A 81 -12.33 20.47 -8.39
CA MET A 81 -12.15 20.68 -6.96
C MET A 81 -11.05 21.70 -6.66
N ALA A 82 -9.94 21.65 -7.41
CA ALA A 82 -8.85 22.61 -7.28
C ALA A 82 -9.28 24.03 -7.67
N VAL A 83 -10.06 24.19 -8.73
CA VAL A 83 -10.61 25.50 -9.13
C VAL A 83 -11.53 26.07 -8.05
N PHE A 84 -12.43 25.27 -7.49
CA PHE A 84 -13.28 25.71 -6.38
C PHE A 84 -12.44 26.10 -5.16
N ALA A 85 -11.49 25.26 -4.76
CA ALA A 85 -10.63 25.53 -3.61
C ALA A 85 -9.80 26.82 -3.79
N LEU A 86 -9.26 27.05 -4.99
CA LEU A 86 -8.51 28.26 -5.31
C LEU A 86 -9.37 29.53 -5.24
N ASN A 87 -10.62 29.45 -5.72
CA ASN A 87 -11.57 30.56 -5.61
C ASN A 87 -11.92 30.90 -4.15
N ASP A 88 -11.86 29.90 -3.26
CA ASP A 88 -12.08 30.06 -1.82
C ASP A 88 -10.80 30.42 -1.05
N GLY A 89 -9.67 30.64 -1.74
CA GLY A 89 -8.41 31.06 -1.14
C GLY A 89 -7.55 29.93 -0.56
N ALA A 90 -7.70 28.70 -1.07
CA ALA A 90 -6.89 27.55 -0.66
C ALA A 90 -5.38 27.81 -0.80
N THR A 91 -4.63 27.34 0.19
CA THR A 91 -3.17 27.39 0.19
C THR A 91 -2.59 26.25 -0.67
N PRO A 92 -1.28 26.30 -1.04
CA PRO A 92 -0.62 25.16 -1.66
C PRO A 92 -0.74 23.87 -0.83
N GLN A 93 -0.74 23.97 0.50
CA GLN A 93 -0.91 22.81 1.37
C GLN A 93 -2.32 22.19 1.21
N ASP A 94 -3.36 23.01 1.17
CA ASP A 94 -4.74 22.55 0.98
C ASP A 94 -4.91 21.85 -0.38
N LEU A 95 -4.34 22.44 -1.44
CA LEU A 95 -4.33 21.84 -2.77
C LEU A 95 -3.56 20.52 -2.80
N SER A 96 -2.43 20.43 -2.08
CA SER A 96 -1.64 19.20 -2.00
C SER A 96 -2.45 18.05 -1.37
N TYR A 97 -3.31 18.34 -0.39
CA TYR A 97 -4.23 17.36 0.21
C TYR A 97 -5.29 16.91 -0.77
N ILE A 98 -5.88 17.82 -1.55
CA ILE A 98 -6.85 17.47 -2.59
C ILE A 98 -6.19 16.55 -3.64
N VAL A 99 -4.95 16.84 -4.04
CA VAL A 99 -4.17 16.00 -4.97
C VAL A 99 -3.92 14.62 -4.38
N LEU A 100 -3.42 14.53 -3.14
CA LEU A 100 -3.15 13.25 -2.47
C LEU A 100 -4.43 12.41 -2.34
N GLN A 101 -5.55 13.01 -1.96
CA GLN A 101 -6.84 12.31 -1.88
C GLN A 101 -7.26 11.76 -3.25
N ALA A 102 -7.16 12.57 -4.31
CA ALA A 102 -7.49 12.13 -5.66
C ALA A 102 -6.59 10.99 -6.14
N LEU A 103 -5.27 11.10 -5.92
CA LEU A 103 -4.32 10.07 -6.30
C LEU A 103 -4.55 8.77 -5.53
N PHE A 104 -4.66 8.85 -4.20
CA PHE A 104 -4.83 7.66 -3.39
C PHE A 104 -6.19 6.98 -3.57
N GLY A 105 -7.25 7.74 -3.87
CA GLY A 105 -8.54 7.19 -4.27
C GLY A 105 -8.46 6.28 -5.50
N GLU A 106 -7.45 6.47 -6.37
CA GLU A 106 -7.25 5.62 -7.54
C GLU A 106 -6.68 4.23 -7.21
N LEU A 107 -6.13 3.99 -6.02
CA LEU A 107 -5.61 2.66 -5.66
C LEU A 107 -6.69 1.59 -5.83
N GLN A 108 -7.86 1.81 -5.22
CA GLN A 108 -8.99 0.89 -5.33
C GLN A 108 -9.55 0.83 -6.76
N ALA A 109 -9.66 1.98 -7.43
CA ALA A 109 -10.20 2.06 -8.79
C ALA A 109 -9.33 1.30 -9.81
N GLN A 110 -8.01 1.29 -9.62
CA GLN A 110 -7.05 0.66 -10.52
C GLN A 110 -6.73 -0.80 -10.15
N ALA A 111 -7.21 -1.30 -9.01
CA ALA A 111 -6.90 -2.63 -8.50
C ALA A 111 -7.11 -3.75 -9.53
N LEU A 112 -8.25 -3.75 -10.25
CA LEU A 112 -8.53 -4.76 -11.27
C LEU A 112 -7.54 -4.72 -12.44
N SER A 113 -7.10 -3.53 -12.83
CA SER A 113 -6.10 -3.36 -13.89
C SER A 113 -4.77 -3.98 -13.48
N MET A 114 -4.41 -3.90 -12.19
CA MET A 114 -3.15 -4.42 -11.69
C MET A 114 -2.99 -5.91 -11.89
N ARG A 115 -4.06 -6.69 -11.91
CA ARG A 115 -4.00 -8.14 -12.16
C ARG A 115 -3.29 -8.51 -13.47
N SER A 116 -3.24 -7.58 -14.41
CA SER A 116 -2.68 -7.78 -15.75
C SER A 116 -1.33 -7.09 -15.95
N ALA A 117 -0.72 -6.54 -14.89
CA ALA A 117 0.58 -5.86 -14.97
C ALA A 117 1.75 -6.85 -15.15
N GLN A 118 2.87 -6.39 -15.71
CA GLN A 118 4.04 -7.25 -15.91
C GLN A 118 4.80 -7.50 -14.60
N SER A 119 5.56 -8.59 -14.52
CA SER A 119 6.41 -8.90 -13.36
C SER A 119 7.32 -7.75 -12.94
N ALA A 120 7.93 -7.07 -13.92
CA ALA A 120 8.79 -5.90 -13.68
C ALA A 120 8.00 -4.69 -13.15
N ASP A 121 6.73 -4.56 -13.51
CA ASP A 121 5.86 -3.49 -13.04
C ASP A 121 5.53 -3.65 -11.55
N TYR A 122 5.22 -4.89 -11.12
CA TYR A 122 5.05 -5.17 -9.70
C TYR A 122 6.31 -4.87 -8.90
N GLN A 123 7.49 -5.26 -9.42
CA GLN A 123 8.75 -4.96 -8.75
C GLN A 123 9.01 -3.45 -8.67
N ALA A 124 8.66 -2.67 -9.69
CA ALA A 124 8.79 -1.21 -9.65
C ALA A 124 7.91 -0.59 -8.55
N ILE A 125 6.66 -1.07 -8.40
CA ILE A 125 5.77 -0.63 -7.32
C ILE A 125 6.35 -0.98 -5.94
N MET A 126 6.83 -2.21 -5.76
CA MET A 126 7.39 -2.68 -4.50
C MET A 126 8.69 -1.96 -4.14
N ALA A 127 9.58 -1.75 -5.11
CA ALA A 127 10.82 -0.99 -4.92
C ALA A 127 10.54 0.47 -4.51
N GLY A 128 9.56 1.11 -5.16
CA GLY A 128 9.12 2.45 -4.80
C GLY A 128 8.55 2.52 -3.37
N LEU A 129 7.76 1.51 -2.97
CA LEU A 129 7.27 1.41 -1.60
C LEU A 129 8.41 1.23 -0.58
N ALA A 130 9.32 0.29 -0.84
CA ALA A 130 10.45 0.01 0.04
C ALA A 130 11.38 1.22 0.20
N GLU A 131 11.53 2.05 -0.84
CA GLU A 131 12.29 3.30 -0.74
C GLU A 131 11.67 4.27 0.29
N GLY A 132 10.35 4.45 0.28
CA GLY A 132 9.67 5.26 1.29
C GLY A 132 9.84 4.71 2.70
N LEU A 133 9.72 3.38 2.84
CA LEU A 133 9.93 2.70 4.13
C LEU A 133 11.37 2.84 4.64
N ARG A 134 12.38 2.79 3.75
CA ARG A 134 13.79 3.05 4.11
C ARG A 134 13.97 4.49 4.59
N GLN A 135 13.33 5.45 3.94
CA GLN A 135 13.37 6.86 4.35
C GLN A 135 12.75 7.05 5.74
N LEU A 136 11.54 6.53 5.95
CA LEU A 136 10.86 6.56 7.26
C LEU A 136 11.70 5.88 8.35
N LYS A 137 12.29 4.72 8.05
CA LYS A 137 13.19 4.03 8.98
C LYS A 137 14.43 4.86 9.31
N SER A 138 15.07 5.48 8.31
CA SER A 138 16.27 6.31 8.52
C SER A 138 16.01 7.52 9.40
N GLN A 139 14.77 8.03 9.38
CA GLN A 139 14.31 9.15 10.18
C GLN A 139 13.79 8.72 11.56
N GLN A 140 13.81 7.42 11.88
CA GLN A 140 13.19 6.85 13.09
C GLN A 140 11.73 7.28 13.23
N SER A 141 11.00 7.27 12.13
CA SER A 141 9.60 7.68 12.11
C SER A 141 8.76 6.75 12.97
N VAL A 142 7.84 7.34 13.75
CA VAL A 142 6.83 6.62 14.54
C VAL A 142 5.92 5.74 13.67
N TRP A 143 5.90 5.98 12.34
CA TRP A 143 5.22 5.13 11.36
C TRP A 143 5.81 3.72 11.24
N CYS A 144 7.08 3.56 11.62
CA CYS A 144 7.70 2.24 11.65
C CYS A 144 7.28 1.44 12.89
N GLU A 145 6.62 2.06 13.89
CA GLU A 145 6.21 1.42 15.13
C GLU A 145 4.82 0.79 14.98
N GLY A 146 4.71 -0.52 15.19
CA GLY A 146 3.43 -1.23 15.07
C GLY A 146 2.35 -0.74 16.05
N GLU A 147 2.73 -0.18 17.20
CA GLU A 147 1.79 0.44 18.15
C GLU A 147 1.05 1.63 17.50
N ARG A 148 1.77 2.47 16.77
CA ARG A 148 1.19 3.63 16.09
C ARG A 148 0.21 3.20 14.99
N ILE A 149 0.53 2.14 14.25
CA ILE A 149 -0.38 1.53 13.29
C ILE A 149 -1.66 1.02 13.94
N SER A 150 -1.56 0.36 15.10
CA SER A 150 -2.75 -0.13 15.82
C SER A 150 -3.68 1.01 16.24
N THR A 151 -3.11 2.19 16.53
CA THR A 151 -3.89 3.40 16.84
C THR A 151 -4.64 3.90 15.61
N TYR A 152 -3.99 3.95 14.44
CA TYR A 152 -4.64 4.36 13.19
C TYR A 152 -5.75 3.41 12.76
N LEU A 153 -5.56 2.10 12.94
CA LEU A 153 -6.58 1.09 12.64
C LEU A 153 -7.84 1.19 13.54
N ALA A 154 -7.75 1.90 14.66
CA ALA A 154 -8.87 2.13 15.58
C ALA A 154 -9.59 3.47 15.33
N GLN A 155 -9.04 4.34 14.47
CA GLN A 155 -9.65 5.62 14.10
C GLN A 155 -10.72 5.44 13.02
N ASP A 156 -11.71 6.33 13.02
CA ASP A 156 -12.62 6.45 11.87
C ASP A 156 -11.99 7.30 10.75
N ASP A 157 -12.54 7.21 9.54
CA ASP A 157 -11.97 7.86 8.35
C ASP A 157 -11.89 9.38 8.47
N SER A 158 -12.80 9.99 9.23
CA SER A 158 -12.87 11.45 9.38
C SER A 158 -11.72 12.01 10.21
N GLU A 159 -11.18 11.20 11.11
CA GLU A 159 -9.98 11.51 11.90
C GLU A 159 -8.70 10.98 11.25
N LEU A 160 -8.80 9.82 10.62
CA LEU A 160 -7.66 9.12 10.02
C LEU A 160 -7.13 9.86 8.80
N VAL A 161 -7.99 10.19 7.82
CA VAL A 161 -7.53 10.77 6.54
C VAL A 161 -6.78 12.09 6.74
N PRO A 162 -7.25 13.07 7.54
CA PRO A 162 -6.49 14.29 7.79
C PRO A 162 -5.16 14.02 8.53
N SER A 163 -5.17 13.11 9.51
CA SER A 163 -3.97 12.73 10.27
C SER A 163 -2.91 12.10 9.37
N LEU A 164 -3.33 11.32 8.37
CA LEU A 164 -2.44 10.72 7.37
C LEU A 164 -1.85 11.74 6.43
N LEU A 165 -2.69 12.61 5.88
CA LEU A 165 -2.24 13.62 4.92
C LEU A 165 -1.27 14.62 5.57
N ALA A 166 -1.42 14.89 6.87
CA ALA A 166 -0.49 15.72 7.63
C ALA A 166 0.96 15.19 7.63
N GLU A 167 1.18 13.90 7.37
CA GLU A 167 2.51 13.28 7.27
C GLU A 167 3.20 13.54 5.93
N PHE A 168 2.47 14.12 4.98
CA PHE A 168 2.97 14.51 3.66
C PHE A 168 2.86 16.04 3.46
N PRO A 169 3.54 16.87 4.27
CA PRO A 169 3.56 18.31 4.03
C PRO A 169 4.04 18.63 2.62
N TYR A 170 3.43 19.61 1.97
CA TYR A 170 3.82 20.03 0.64
C TYR A 170 5.29 20.48 0.62
N GLY A 171 6.06 20.00 -0.36
CA GLY A 171 7.50 20.26 -0.48
C GLY A 171 8.38 19.44 0.48
N SER A 172 7.81 18.49 1.23
CA SER A 172 8.59 17.51 2.00
C SER A 172 9.09 16.36 1.14
N ALA A 173 10.12 15.66 1.60
CA ALA A 173 10.63 14.47 0.93
C ALA A 173 9.57 13.33 0.88
N GLN A 174 8.74 13.23 1.91
CA GLN A 174 7.64 12.27 2.00
C GLN A 174 6.58 12.56 0.92
N TYR A 175 6.24 13.84 0.72
CA TYR A 175 5.32 14.26 -0.33
C TYR A 175 5.87 13.93 -1.73
N ASP A 176 7.13 14.28 -1.99
CA ASP A 176 7.79 14.00 -3.27
C ASP A 176 7.83 12.49 -3.57
N TRP A 177 8.13 11.68 -2.54
CA TRP A 177 8.09 10.23 -2.63
C TRP A 177 6.67 9.73 -2.96
N ALA A 178 5.65 10.21 -2.24
CA ALA A 178 4.25 9.81 -2.46
C ALA A 178 3.80 10.11 -3.89
N MET A 179 4.13 11.30 -4.41
CA MET A 179 3.85 11.68 -5.80
C MET A 179 4.54 10.74 -6.79
N ALA A 180 5.83 10.45 -6.59
CA ALA A 180 6.61 9.58 -7.47
C ALA A 180 6.11 8.12 -7.45
N TRP A 181 5.71 7.62 -6.28
CA TRP A 181 5.16 6.28 -6.12
C TRP A 181 3.77 6.16 -6.78
N MET A 182 2.89 7.15 -6.56
CA MET A 182 1.57 7.18 -7.20
C MET A 182 1.66 7.31 -8.72
N LYS A 183 2.60 8.11 -9.24
CA LYS A 183 2.93 8.14 -10.68
C LYS A 183 3.27 6.75 -11.20
N THR A 184 4.08 5.99 -10.47
CA THR A 184 4.48 4.63 -10.85
C THR A 184 3.26 3.71 -10.94
N ILE A 185 2.41 3.72 -9.90
CA ILE A 185 1.18 2.92 -9.87
C ILE A 185 0.28 3.27 -11.06
N LEU A 186 -0.01 4.55 -11.29
CA LEU A 186 -0.90 4.99 -12.37
C LEU A 186 -0.33 4.65 -13.76
N THR A 187 0.98 4.78 -13.93
CA THR A 187 1.67 4.39 -15.17
C THR A 187 1.57 2.88 -15.40
N VAL A 188 1.74 2.07 -14.36
CA VAL A 188 1.58 0.62 -14.42
C VAL A 188 0.13 0.24 -14.72
N ALA A 189 -0.84 0.87 -14.06
CA ALA A 189 -2.27 0.66 -14.31
C ALA A 189 -2.60 0.87 -15.79
N LYS A 190 -2.18 2.02 -16.34
CA LYS A 190 -2.40 2.37 -17.74
C LYS A 190 -1.73 1.37 -18.68
N ARG A 191 -0.50 0.96 -18.40
CA ARG A 191 0.22 -0.05 -19.18
C ARG A 191 -0.48 -1.41 -19.15
N ALA A 192 -0.99 -1.81 -17.99
CA ALA A 192 -1.71 -3.07 -17.81
C ALA A 192 -3.06 -3.06 -18.55
N GLN A 193 -3.74 -1.90 -18.61
CA GLN A 193 -4.93 -1.70 -19.44
C GLN A 193 -4.61 -1.80 -20.95
N ASP A 194 -3.53 -1.16 -21.38
CA ASP A 194 -3.14 -1.11 -22.80
C ASP A 194 -2.53 -2.42 -23.31
N ARG A 195 -1.84 -3.16 -22.43
CA ARG A 195 -1.08 -4.38 -22.76
C ARG A 195 -1.26 -5.46 -21.68
N PRO A 196 -2.48 -5.99 -21.52
CA PRO A 196 -2.80 -6.88 -20.42
C PRO A 196 -2.04 -8.21 -20.53
N GLN A 197 -1.36 -8.58 -19.45
CA GLN A 197 -0.82 -9.92 -19.26
C GLN A 197 -1.87 -10.85 -18.68
N ARG A 198 -1.73 -12.15 -18.97
CA ARG A 198 -2.58 -13.19 -18.40
C ARG A 198 -1.73 -14.14 -17.59
N TYR A 199 -2.09 -14.28 -16.32
CA TYR A 199 -1.44 -15.19 -15.39
C TYR A 199 -2.39 -16.32 -15.02
N GLN A 200 -1.82 -17.52 -14.88
CA GLN A 200 -2.51 -18.59 -14.18
C GLN A 200 -2.55 -18.27 -12.68
N ARG A 201 -3.51 -18.85 -11.96
CA ARG A 201 -3.51 -18.78 -10.51
C ARG A 201 -2.22 -19.37 -9.97
N PRO A 202 -1.65 -18.79 -8.89
CA PRO A 202 -0.51 -19.40 -8.22
C PRO A 202 -0.85 -20.84 -7.81
N GLY A 203 0.05 -21.76 -8.12
CA GLY A 203 -0.09 -23.19 -7.78
C GLY A 203 1.02 -23.64 -6.84
N PHE A 204 0.96 -24.91 -6.41
CA PHE A 204 1.86 -25.49 -5.38
C PHE A 204 3.36 -25.17 -5.56
N ARG A 205 3.86 -25.16 -6.81
CA ARG A 205 5.25 -24.79 -7.10
C ARG A 205 5.57 -23.35 -6.69
N ASP A 206 4.66 -22.41 -6.96
CA ASP A 206 4.83 -21.00 -6.61
C ASP A 206 4.89 -20.82 -5.09
N GLU A 207 4.04 -21.57 -4.37
CA GLU A 207 4.00 -21.60 -2.91
C GLU A 207 5.32 -22.11 -2.35
N THR A 208 5.81 -23.26 -2.84
CA THR A 208 7.09 -23.83 -2.39
C THR A 208 8.26 -22.86 -2.60
N VAL A 209 8.36 -22.23 -3.78
CA VAL A 209 9.43 -21.26 -4.07
C VAL A 209 9.34 -20.03 -3.18
N LEU A 210 8.12 -19.56 -2.88
CA LEU A 210 7.90 -18.43 -1.98
C LEU A 210 8.29 -18.79 -0.53
N GLN A 211 7.93 -19.98 -0.04
CA GLN A 211 8.34 -20.50 1.26
C GLN A 211 9.86 -20.56 1.39
N GLU A 212 10.54 -21.20 0.43
CA GLU A 212 11.99 -21.35 0.42
C GLU A 212 12.70 -19.99 0.44
N THR A 213 12.19 -19.04 -0.34
CA THR A 213 12.73 -17.67 -0.40
C THR A 213 12.52 -16.92 0.92
N GLY A 214 11.34 -17.06 1.54
CA GLY A 214 11.03 -16.48 2.85
C GLY A 214 11.87 -17.06 3.98
N LEU A 215 12.06 -18.39 4.01
CA LEU A 215 12.89 -19.08 4.99
C LEU A 215 14.36 -18.68 4.87
N ALA A 216 14.87 -18.59 3.64
CA ALA A 216 16.21 -18.09 3.39
C ALA A 216 16.38 -16.67 3.93
N LEU A 217 15.43 -15.77 3.66
CA LEU A 217 15.48 -14.41 4.17
C LEU A 217 15.40 -14.34 5.70
N GLY A 218 14.52 -15.12 6.33
CA GLY A 218 14.40 -15.18 7.79
C GLY A 218 15.68 -15.67 8.47
N SER A 219 16.43 -16.56 7.82
CA SER A 219 17.73 -17.03 8.29
C SER A 219 18.83 -15.96 8.17
N GLU A 220 18.75 -15.09 7.17
CA GLU A 220 19.68 -13.97 6.95
C GLU A 220 19.35 -12.76 7.85
N GLN A 221 18.06 -12.52 8.12
CA GLN A 221 17.54 -11.38 8.88
C GLN A 221 16.88 -11.86 10.17
N TRP A 222 17.69 -12.31 11.13
CA TRP A 222 17.20 -12.91 12.38
C TRP A 222 16.20 -12.03 13.14
N ALA A 223 16.34 -10.70 13.11
CA ALA A 223 15.45 -9.76 13.77
C ALA A 223 14.04 -9.75 13.15
N LEU A 224 13.95 -9.85 11.82
CA LEU A 224 12.70 -10.03 11.11
C LEU A 224 12.09 -11.40 11.47
N GLY A 225 12.91 -12.45 11.44
CA GLY A 225 12.50 -13.81 11.85
C GLY A 225 11.96 -13.88 13.28
N LEU A 226 12.52 -13.09 14.20
CA LEU A 226 12.04 -12.98 15.58
C LEU A 226 10.73 -12.19 15.72
N GLN A 227 10.56 -11.09 14.99
CA GLN A 227 9.31 -10.32 15.00
C GLN A 227 8.16 -11.16 14.43
N ILE A 228 8.44 -11.86 13.32
CA ILE A 228 7.62 -12.91 12.72
C ILE A 228 7.22 -13.94 13.80
N PHE A 229 8.21 -14.48 14.51
CA PHE A 229 8.00 -15.51 15.53
C PHE A 229 7.22 -15.03 16.77
N ALA A 230 7.51 -13.82 17.27
CA ALA A 230 6.81 -13.23 18.42
C ALA A 230 5.33 -13.00 18.11
N PHE A 231 5.05 -12.49 16.89
CA PHE A 231 3.70 -12.29 16.41
C PHE A 231 2.85 -13.55 16.51
N ALA A 232 3.34 -14.64 15.94
CA ALA A 232 2.46 -15.78 15.76
C ALA A 232 2.45 -16.78 16.91
N ASN A 233 3.28 -16.58 17.93
CA ASN A 233 3.02 -17.14 19.26
C ASN A 233 1.89 -16.43 20.01
N ALA A 234 1.52 -15.21 19.60
CA ALA A 234 0.43 -14.46 20.19
C ALA A 234 -0.93 -14.71 19.51
N GLU A 235 -0.92 -15.12 18.25
CA GLU A 235 -2.12 -15.45 17.49
C GLU A 235 -2.89 -16.64 18.10
N GLY A 236 -4.22 -16.51 18.22
CA GLY A 236 -5.07 -17.56 18.79
C GLY A 236 -4.98 -17.73 20.31
N VAL A 237 -4.11 -16.97 20.99
CA VAL A 237 -4.00 -16.99 22.46
C VAL A 237 -4.98 -16.01 23.09
N SER A 238 -4.92 -14.73 22.69
CA SER A 238 -5.89 -13.70 23.05
C SER A 238 -5.69 -12.44 22.21
N TYR A 239 -6.72 -11.60 22.11
CA TYR A 239 -6.62 -10.28 21.48
C TYR A 239 -5.51 -9.41 22.09
N ALA A 240 -5.36 -9.43 23.42
CA ALA A 240 -4.33 -8.66 24.12
C ALA A 240 -2.91 -9.09 23.76
N LYS A 241 -2.64 -10.41 23.63
CA LYS A 241 -1.32 -10.89 23.19
C LYS A 241 -1.05 -10.50 21.74
N MET A 242 -2.07 -10.59 20.88
CA MET A 242 -1.93 -10.20 19.48
C MET A 242 -1.57 -8.72 19.35
N GLN A 243 -2.24 -7.86 20.13
CA GLN A 243 -1.95 -6.43 20.19
C GLN A 243 -0.54 -6.14 20.71
N GLU A 244 -0.09 -6.87 21.75
CA GLU A 244 1.28 -6.81 22.26
C GLU A 244 2.30 -7.21 21.18
N ALA A 245 2.02 -8.24 20.39
CA ALA A 245 2.94 -8.67 19.36
C ALA A 245 2.96 -7.73 18.14
N VAL A 246 1.81 -7.14 17.74
CA VAL A 246 1.75 -6.04 16.76
C VAL A 246 2.59 -4.86 17.24
N SER A 247 2.47 -4.47 18.52
CA SER A 247 3.17 -3.30 19.06
C SER A 247 4.69 -3.42 18.98
N ASN A 248 5.22 -4.64 18.94
CA ASN A 248 6.65 -4.93 18.86
C ASN A 248 7.19 -5.14 17.44
N ILE A 249 6.35 -5.00 16.40
CA ILE A 249 6.78 -5.11 15.00
C ILE A 249 7.35 -3.78 14.51
N ASN A 250 8.47 -3.85 13.80
CA ASN A 250 8.92 -2.75 12.95
C ASN A 250 8.33 -2.90 11.54
N VAL A 251 7.35 -2.06 11.24
CA VAL A 251 6.57 -2.10 9.99
C VAL A 251 7.46 -1.78 8.79
N CYS A 252 8.39 -0.84 8.92
CA CYS A 252 9.30 -0.49 7.85
C CYS A 252 10.23 -1.66 7.48
N ASP A 253 10.82 -2.33 8.47
CA ASP A 253 11.68 -3.50 8.25
C ASP A 253 10.97 -4.61 7.50
N LEU A 254 9.73 -4.84 7.89
CA LEU A 254 8.90 -5.90 7.32
C LEU A 254 8.49 -5.58 5.87
N GLY A 255 8.20 -4.33 5.53
CA GLY A 255 7.87 -3.97 4.15
C GLY A 255 9.09 -3.97 3.23
N ILE A 256 10.25 -3.58 3.74
CA ILE A 256 11.52 -3.73 3.04
C ILE A 256 11.83 -5.21 2.78
N ALA A 257 11.53 -6.09 3.75
CA ALA A 257 11.70 -7.52 3.59
C ALA A 257 10.80 -8.11 2.50
N ILE A 258 9.53 -7.69 2.41
CA ILE A 258 8.61 -8.14 1.35
C ILE A 258 9.16 -7.80 -0.04
N GLU A 259 9.73 -6.59 -0.20
CA GLU A 259 10.37 -6.20 -1.45
C GLU A 259 11.58 -7.07 -1.77
N THR A 260 12.40 -7.40 -0.76
CA THR A 260 13.55 -8.31 -0.92
C THR A 260 13.11 -9.72 -1.31
N VAL A 261 12.06 -10.27 -0.70
CA VAL A 261 11.48 -11.56 -1.11
C VAL A 261 11.01 -11.48 -2.55
N SER A 262 10.23 -10.46 -2.90
CA SER A 262 9.73 -10.25 -4.26
C SER A 262 10.85 -10.20 -5.29
N GLU A 263 11.94 -9.49 -5.00
CA GLU A 263 13.08 -9.38 -5.91
C GLU A 263 13.73 -10.73 -6.20
N ARG A 264 13.85 -11.59 -5.17
CA ARG A 264 14.49 -12.91 -5.22
C ARG A 264 13.65 -13.98 -5.92
N LEU A 265 12.33 -13.79 -6.03
CA LEU A 265 11.46 -14.75 -6.71
C LEU A 265 11.77 -14.83 -8.21
N PRO A 266 11.69 -16.04 -8.82
CA PRO A 266 11.67 -16.18 -10.26
C PRO A 266 10.60 -15.29 -10.90
N THR A 267 10.91 -14.68 -12.04
CA THR A 267 10.06 -13.67 -12.70
C THR A 267 8.61 -14.14 -12.90
N ASP A 268 8.41 -15.40 -13.27
CA ASP A 268 7.10 -15.99 -13.54
C ASP A 268 6.32 -16.27 -12.25
N VAL A 269 7.00 -16.73 -11.19
CA VAL A 269 6.44 -16.93 -9.85
C VAL A 269 6.00 -15.60 -9.25
N ARG A 270 6.90 -14.59 -9.26
CA ARG A 270 6.61 -13.21 -8.84
C ARG A 270 5.37 -12.66 -9.55
N ALA A 271 5.29 -12.85 -10.86
CA ALA A 271 4.18 -12.33 -11.65
C ALA A 271 2.84 -12.94 -11.25
N ARG A 272 2.78 -14.26 -11.05
CA ARG A 272 1.55 -14.96 -10.62
C ARG A 272 1.13 -14.53 -9.21
N ILE A 273 2.08 -14.46 -8.27
CA ILE A 273 1.81 -14.06 -6.87
C ILE A 273 1.28 -12.64 -6.82
N TRP A 274 1.94 -11.67 -7.44
CA TRP A 274 1.48 -10.28 -7.38
C TRP A 274 0.24 -10.02 -8.23
N ALA A 275 0.00 -10.77 -9.31
CA ALA A 275 -1.27 -10.71 -10.03
C ALA A 275 -2.47 -11.18 -9.17
N ASP A 276 -2.22 -12.06 -8.22
CA ASP A 276 -3.21 -12.54 -7.25
C ASP A 276 -3.35 -11.58 -6.06
N LEU A 277 -2.24 -11.09 -5.51
CA LEU A 277 -2.24 -10.27 -4.29
C LEU A 277 -2.46 -8.78 -4.53
N MET A 278 -1.82 -8.16 -5.52
CA MET A 278 -1.82 -6.70 -5.71
C MET A 278 -3.23 -6.08 -5.82
N PRO A 279 -4.18 -6.68 -6.57
CA PRO A 279 -5.55 -6.17 -6.60
C PRO A 279 -6.22 -6.20 -5.22
N GLU A 280 -6.03 -7.30 -4.50
CA GLU A 280 -6.66 -7.55 -3.20
C GLU A 280 -6.10 -6.63 -2.12
N ILE A 281 -4.80 -6.33 -2.21
CA ILE A 281 -4.13 -5.31 -1.40
C ILE A 281 -4.74 -3.94 -1.67
N MET A 282 -4.86 -3.55 -2.94
CA MET A 282 -5.36 -2.23 -3.32
C MET A 282 -6.83 -1.98 -2.98
N VAL A 283 -7.67 -3.02 -2.95
CA VAL A 283 -9.07 -2.90 -2.48
C VAL A 283 -9.22 -3.11 -0.97
N GLY A 284 -8.11 -3.34 -0.26
CA GLY A 284 -8.11 -3.57 1.18
C GLY A 284 -8.70 -4.91 1.61
N ASN A 285 -8.76 -5.94 0.75
CA ASN A 285 -9.26 -7.28 1.10
C ASN A 285 -8.25 -8.04 1.98
N THR A 286 -8.07 -7.51 3.19
CA THR A 286 -7.16 -8.01 4.19
C THR A 286 -7.42 -9.49 4.49
N PRO A 287 -8.66 -9.96 4.70
CA PRO A 287 -8.90 -11.39 4.96
C PRO A 287 -8.33 -12.31 3.87
N TYR A 288 -8.48 -11.93 2.60
CA TYR A 288 -7.93 -12.71 1.49
C TYR A 288 -6.41 -12.64 1.41
N VAL A 289 -5.83 -11.46 1.52
CA VAL A 289 -4.36 -11.27 1.50
C VAL A 289 -3.72 -12.10 2.62
N MET A 290 -4.31 -12.05 3.82
CA MET A 290 -3.88 -12.85 4.96
C MET A 290 -4.00 -14.35 4.69
N TRP A 291 -5.13 -14.79 4.12
CA TRP A 291 -5.32 -16.19 3.77
C TRP A 291 -4.31 -16.68 2.71
N ARG A 292 -4.03 -15.91 1.66
CA ARG A 292 -3.05 -16.33 0.63
C ARG A 292 -1.62 -16.33 1.15
N VAL A 293 -1.26 -15.34 1.95
CA VAL A 293 0.03 -15.34 2.66
C VAL A 293 0.15 -16.58 3.56
N ASN A 294 -0.95 -17.08 4.12
CA ASN A 294 -0.99 -18.35 4.85
C ASN A 294 -0.50 -19.47 3.97
N ASP A 295 -1.23 -19.69 2.89
CA ASP A 295 -1.00 -20.81 2.01
C ASP A 295 0.44 -20.78 1.45
N TYR A 296 0.90 -19.57 1.11
CA TYR A 296 2.21 -19.35 0.49
C TYR A 296 3.42 -19.48 1.38
N PHE A 297 3.30 -19.34 2.69
CA PHE A 297 4.46 -19.34 3.57
C PHE A 297 4.41 -20.49 4.59
N PHE A 298 3.25 -21.17 4.70
CA PHE A 298 2.95 -22.02 5.84
C PHE A 298 2.26 -23.35 5.53
N ILE A 299 2.07 -23.75 4.27
CA ILE A 299 1.62 -25.11 3.96
C ILE A 299 2.83 -26.00 3.70
N GLY A 300 3.17 -26.82 4.70
CA GLY A 300 3.99 -28.03 4.58
C GLY A 300 3.23 -29.23 5.12
#